data_AF-A0A8J4EEX5-F1
#
_entry.id   AF-A0A8J4EEX5-F1
#
_cell.length_a   1.000
_cell.length_b   1.000
_cell.length_c   1.000
_cell.angle_alpha   90.00
_cell.angle_beta   90.00
_cell.angle_gamma   90.00
#
_symmetry.space_group_name_H-M   'P 1'
#
loop_
_entity.id
_entity.type
_entity.pdbx_description
1 polymer ?
#
loop_
_entity_poly.entity_id
_entity_poly.type
_entity_poly.pdbx_seq_one_letter_code
_entity_poly.pdbx_strand_id
1 'polypeptide(L)'
;MTYRWNVVVGLGAAGAAVVVWASNLTLLQRHTEPAKPWHDVWAQNNTYWARDLRWTVLVAVVAGLVLAVGGDRWRSLGAVLAGCALVGVDLVADRSDLAGPLAAGLLSAAVCAVLLGAWLVTRTGTRPHPVPLILAASVAAATAPMAATIGSSAEVDPVALAPAAFVTGMLLVVTAAAGGLAAAPRRSPNRIIVAGAAAVVTGSAVALRAFDTEPPTVVYVAAGCALLAGVGAVVCPWRPGMAVAAVTMVVGQLVLVLAVALATIRWPLGPAFTRIAGNPAVNAADTDFLTAPVGVLSGLVLGVLLAAISRSGRTAVAPPGATPEPAPV
;
A
#
# COMPACT_ATOMS: atom_id res chain seq x y z
N MET A 1 -13.83 24.39 14.84
CA MET A 1 -13.69 23.03 14.29
C MET A 1 -12.29 22.88 13.71
N THR A 2 -11.39 22.15 14.35
CA THR A 2 -10.11 21.78 13.73
C THR A 2 -10.40 20.69 12.69
N TYR A 3 -10.21 21.01 11.40
CA TYR A 3 -10.33 20.03 10.33
C TYR A 3 -9.39 18.85 10.59
N ARG A 4 -9.96 17.64 10.63
CA ARG A 4 -9.18 16.40 10.79
C ARG A 4 -8.53 16.08 9.44
N TRP A 5 -7.39 16.71 9.13
CA TRP A 5 -6.72 16.54 7.84
C TRP A 5 -6.47 15.08 7.46
N ASN A 6 -6.24 14.20 8.44
CA ASN A 6 -6.05 12.76 8.21
C ASN A 6 -7.31 12.10 7.62
N VAL A 7 -8.49 12.58 7.97
CA VAL A 7 -9.76 12.13 7.35
C VAL A 7 -9.79 12.53 5.89
N VAL A 8 -9.49 13.80 5.59
CA VAL A 8 -9.52 14.33 4.21
C VAL A 8 -8.50 13.61 3.34
N VAL A 9 -7.26 13.49 3.81
CA VAL A 9 -6.20 12.78 3.08
C VAL A 9 -6.53 11.29 2.94
N GLY A 10 -6.99 10.63 4.01
CA GLY A 10 -7.32 9.21 3.98
C GLY A 10 -8.48 8.86 3.05
N LEU A 11 -9.59 9.62 3.12
CA LEU A 11 -10.73 9.41 2.22
C LEU A 11 -10.41 9.82 0.79
N GLY A 12 -9.66 10.91 0.59
CA GLY A 12 -9.21 11.33 -0.74
C GLY A 12 -8.33 10.27 -1.39
N ALA A 13 -7.34 9.74 -0.66
CA ALA A 13 -6.48 8.66 -1.15
C ALA A 13 -7.25 7.37 -1.43
N ALA A 14 -8.16 6.96 -0.53
CA ALA A 14 -8.97 5.77 -0.73
C ALA A 14 -9.92 5.91 -1.93
N GLY A 15 -10.59 7.06 -2.08
CA GLY A 15 -11.47 7.33 -3.22
C GLY A 15 -10.71 7.37 -4.55
N ALA A 16 -9.55 8.04 -4.58
CA ALA A 16 -8.69 8.04 -5.75
C ALA A 16 -8.19 6.63 -6.10
N ALA A 17 -7.80 5.84 -5.10
CA ALA A 17 -7.40 4.45 -5.29
C ALA A 17 -8.56 3.60 -5.85
N VAL A 18 -9.80 3.79 -5.39
CA VAL A 18 -10.97 3.09 -5.97
C VAL A 18 -11.14 3.42 -7.46
N VAL A 19 -10.99 4.68 -7.85
CA VAL A 19 -11.05 5.09 -9.26
C VAL A 19 -9.96 4.40 -10.09
N VAL A 20 -8.74 4.37 -9.57
CA VAL A 20 -7.61 3.69 -10.23
C VAL A 20 -7.85 2.18 -10.31
N TRP A 21 -8.36 1.55 -9.25
CA TRP A 21 -8.69 0.12 -9.24
C TRP A 21 -9.74 -0.23 -10.30
N ALA A 22 -10.84 0.53 -10.35
CA ALA A 22 -11.90 0.32 -11.33
C ALA A 22 -11.40 0.55 -12.76
N SER A 23 -10.54 1.55 -12.98
CA SER A 23 -9.92 1.82 -14.28
C SER A 23 -8.99 0.67 -14.70
N ASN A 24 -8.18 0.16 -13.78
CA ASN A 24 -7.30 -0.98 -14.03
C ASN A 24 -8.11 -2.24 -14.38
N LEU A 25 -9.21 -2.49 -13.66
CA LEU A 25 -10.11 -3.61 -13.90
C LEU A 25 -10.82 -3.53 -15.26
N THR A 26 -11.27 -2.35 -15.66
CA THR A 26 -12.16 -2.22 -16.84
C THR A 26 -11.47 -1.78 -18.12
N LEU A 27 -10.28 -1.17 -18.01
CA LEU A 27 -9.51 -0.66 -19.14
C LEU A 27 -8.21 -1.42 -19.35
N LEU A 28 -7.49 -1.77 -18.27
CA LEU A 28 -6.18 -2.41 -18.37
C LEU A 28 -6.25 -3.94 -18.42
N GLN A 29 -7.20 -4.56 -17.70
CA GLN A 29 -7.32 -6.01 -17.58
C GLN A 29 -7.40 -6.74 -18.93
N ARG A 30 -8.10 -6.17 -19.92
CA ARG A 30 -8.19 -6.72 -21.28
C ARG A 30 -6.83 -6.93 -21.94
N HIS A 31 -5.82 -6.16 -21.55
CA HIS A 31 -4.46 -6.26 -22.08
C HIS A 31 -3.64 -7.39 -21.43
N THR A 32 -4.21 -8.13 -20.49
CA THR A 32 -3.54 -9.25 -19.79
C THR A 32 -4.22 -10.61 -19.95
N GLU A 33 -5.37 -10.69 -20.63
CA GLU A 33 -6.12 -11.94 -20.76
C GLU A 33 -5.65 -12.75 -21.97
N PRO A 34 -5.09 -13.96 -21.76
CA PRO A 34 -4.70 -14.85 -22.86
C PRO A 34 -5.93 -15.30 -23.66
N ALA A 35 -5.74 -15.60 -24.94
CA ALA A 35 -6.76 -16.19 -25.84
C ALA A 35 -7.95 -15.27 -26.22
N LYS A 36 -7.83 -13.95 -26.00
CA LYS A 36 -8.70 -12.96 -26.64
C LYS A 36 -8.15 -12.60 -28.03
N PRO A 37 -8.97 -12.12 -29.00
CA PRO A 37 -8.55 -11.86 -30.39
C PRO A 37 -7.35 -10.92 -30.60
N TRP A 38 -6.93 -10.20 -29.56
CA TRP A 38 -5.83 -9.23 -29.55
C TRP A 38 -4.58 -9.73 -28.81
N HIS A 39 -4.55 -11.01 -28.41
CA HIS A 39 -3.41 -11.66 -27.76
C HIS A 39 -3.00 -12.91 -28.55
N ASP A 40 -1.75 -12.96 -29.00
CA ASP A 40 -1.18 -14.20 -29.50
C ASP A 40 -1.22 -15.26 -28.39
N VAL A 41 -1.47 -16.51 -28.77
CA VAL A 41 -1.95 -17.62 -27.91
C VAL A 41 -0.98 -18.02 -26.76
N TRP A 42 0.13 -17.31 -26.59
CA TRP A 42 1.22 -17.68 -25.69
C TRP A 42 1.28 -16.73 -24.50
N ALA A 43 1.00 -17.28 -23.32
CA ALA A 43 1.39 -16.68 -22.05
C ALA A 43 2.86 -16.24 -22.05
N GLN A 44 3.13 -15.00 -21.68
CA GLN A 44 4.48 -14.45 -21.55
C GLN A 44 4.84 -14.18 -20.09
N ASN A 45 6.11 -13.84 -19.82
CA ASN A 45 6.51 -13.37 -18.51
C ASN A 45 5.68 -12.14 -18.09
N ASN A 46 5.31 -12.07 -16.81
CA ASN A 46 4.55 -10.98 -16.22
C ASN A 46 3.11 -10.86 -16.74
N THR A 47 2.48 -11.96 -17.17
CA THR A 47 1.10 -11.94 -17.67
C THR A 47 0.08 -11.40 -16.63
N TYR A 48 0.43 -11.38 -15.34
CA TYR A 48 -0.44 -10.95 -14.24
C TYR A 48 -0.32 -9.46 -13.85
N TRP A 49 0.38 -8.63 -14.63
CA TRP A 49 0.69 -7.25 -14.24
C TRP A 49 -0.55 -6.40 -13.89
N ALA A 50 -1.66 -6.54 -14.64
CA ALA A 50 -2.87 -5.76 -14.39
C ALA A 50 -3.54 -6.15 -13.06
N ARG A 51 -3.54 -7.44 -12.73
CA ARG A 51 -4.03 -7.92 -11.44
C ARG A 51 -3.14 -7.45 -10.30
N ASP A 52 -1.83 -7.56 -10.46
CA ASP A 52 -0.88 -7.13 -9.44
C ASP A 52 -1.02 -5.63 -9.14
N LEU A 53 -1.22 -4.82 -10.18
CA LEU A 53 -1.48 -3.40 -10.04
C LEU A 53 -2.82 -3.13 -9.34
N ARG A 54 -3.90 -3.82 -9.71
CA ARG A 54 -5.21 -3.73 -9.02
C ARG A 54 -5.07 -4.02 -7.53
N TRP A 55 -4.38 -5.09 -7.17
CA TRP A 55 -4.21 -5.48 -5.77
C TRP A 55 -3.32 -4.52 -5.00
N THR A 56 -2.28 -4.00 -5.65
CA THR A 56 -1.44 -2.92 -5.10
C THR A 56 -2.26 -1.67 -4.81
N VAL A 57 -3.21 -1.32 -5.68
CA VAL A 57 -4.14 -0.19 -5.46
C VAL A 57 -5.09 -0.47 -4.29
N LEU A 58 -5.59 -1.70 -4.12
CA LEU A 58 -6.42 -2.06 -2.97
C LEU A 58 -5.68 -1.89 -1.63
N VAL A 59 -4.35 -2.06 -1.61
CA VAL A 59 -3.53 -1.71 -0.43
C VAL A 59 -3.63 -0.22 -0.11
N ALA A 60 -3.62 0.67 -1.12
CA ALA A 60 -3.81 2.11 -0.93
C ALA A 60 -5.22 2.44 -0.41
N VAL A 61 -6.25 1.72 -0.88
CA VAL A 61 -7.62 1.85 -0.34
C VAL A 61 -7.62 1.54 1.16
N VAL A 62 -7.09 0.38 1.57
CA VAL A 62 -7.06 -0.03 2.98
C VAL A 62 -6.26 0.95 3.83
N ALA A 63 -5.05 1.32 3.39
CA ALA A 63 -4.20 2.26 4.12
C ALA A 63 -4.86 3.64 4.26
N GLY A 64 -5.52 4.14 3.22
CA GLY A 64 -6.27 5.39 3.23
C GLY A 64 -7.45 5.35 4.21
N LEU A 65 -8.20 4.25 4.24
CA LEU A 65 -9.28 4.04 5.20
C LEU A 65 -8.77 3.97 6.65
N VAL A 66 -7.67 3.25 6.91
CA VAL A 66 -7.02 3.20 8.23
C VAL A 66 -6.59 4.60 8.69
N LEU A 67 -6.01 5.39 7.78
CA LEU A 67 -5.65 6.78 8.03
C LEU A 67 -6.88 7.65 8.34
N ALA A 68 -7.96 7.47 7.58
CA ALA A 68 -9.20 8.23 7.74
C ALA A 68 -9.86 7.98 9.10
N VAL A 69 -9.82 6.74 9.60
CA VAL A 69 -10.34 6.38 10.94
C VAL A 69 -9.33 6.66 12.06
N GLY A 70 -8.17 7.24 11.75
CA GLY A 70 -7.14 7.60 12.72
C GLY A 70 -6.50 6.38 13.40
N GLY A 71 -6.54 5.21 12.76
CA GLY A 71 -6.01 3.98 13.32
C GLY A 71 -6.85 3.36 14.44
N ASP A 72 -8.10 3.79 14.67
CA ASP A 72 -8.98 3.10 15.62
C ASP A 72 -8.99 1.59 15.35
N ARG A 73 -8.72 0.77 16.38
CA ARG A 73 -8.44 -0.67 16.22
C ARG A 73 -9.56 -1.43 15.51
N TRP A 74 -10.81 -1.19 15.88
CA TRP A 74 -11.96 -1.94 15.36
C TRP A 74 -12.36 -1.43 13.99
N ARG A 75 -12.26 -0.13 13.77
CA ARG A 75 -12.52 0.46 12.45
C ARG A 75 -11.43 0.13 11.44
N SER A 76 -10.19 0.06 11.90
CA SER A 76 -9.04 -0.35 11.08
C SER A 76 -9.15 -1.82 10.72
N LEU A 77 -9.60 -2.69 11.64
CA LEU A 77 -9.98 -4.06 11.31
C LEU A 77 -11.11 -4.08 10.27
N GLY A 78 -12.15 -3.27 10.44
CA GLY A 78 -13.22 -3.12 9.45
C GLY A 78 -12.72 -2.68 8.07
N ALA A 79 -11.75 -1.76 8.01
CA ALA A 79 -11.12 -1.34 6.77
C ALA A 79 -10.32 -2.46 6.10
N VAL A 80 -9.59 -3.27 6.89
CA VAL A 80 -8.88 -4.46 6.38
C VAL A 80 -9.87 -5.49 5.84
N LEU A 81 -10.94 -5.80 6.58
CA LEU A 81 -11.98 -6.71 6.13
C LEU A 81 -12.67 -6.22 4.86
N ALA A 82 -12.93 -4.91 4.75
CA ALA A 82 -13.46 -4.30 3.53
C ALA A 82 -12.49 -4.44 2.35
N GLY A 83 -11.18 -4.28 2.58
CA GLY A 83 -10.15 -4.57 1.59
C GLY A 83 -10.15 -6.02 1.12
N CYS A 84 -10.25 -6.98 2.05
CA CYS A 84 -10.38 -8.40 1.71
C CYS A 84 -11.65 -8.68 0.91
N ALA A 85 -12.78 -8.06 1.27
CA ALA A 85 -14.01 -8.16 0.50
C ALA A 85 -13.87 -7.57 -0.90
N LEU A 86 -13.15 -6.46 -1.05
CA LEU A 86 -12.84 -5.86 -2.36
C LEU A 86 -11.97 -6.75 -3.23
N VAL A 87 -11.06 -7.57 -2.67
CA VAL A 87 -10.37 -8.62 -3.44
C VAL A 87 -11.36 -9.66 -3.94
N GLY A 88 -12.37 -10.03 -3.15
CA GLY A 88 -13.46 -10.90 -3.60
C GLY A 88 -14.27 -10.28 -4.74
N VAL A 89 -14.64 -9.00 -4.61
CA VAL A 89 -15.33 -8.22 -5.66
C VAL A 89 -14.47 -8.15 -6.92
N ASP A 90 -13.16 -7.91 -6.78
CA ASP A 90 -12.20 -7.88 -7.89
C ASP A 90 -12.21 -9.18 -8.68
N LEU A 91 -12.19 -10.34 -8.00
CA LEU A 91 -12.23 -11.66 -8.64
C LEU A 91 -13.57 -11.95 -9.33
N VAL A 92 -14.69 -11.52 -8.74
CA VAL A 92 -16.03 -11.68 -9.34
C VAL A 92 -16.21 -10.77 -10.55
N ALA A 93 -15.71 -9.54 -10.47
CA ALA A 93 -15.74 -8.59 -11.56
C ALA A 93 -14.84 -9.03 -12.72
N ASP A 94 -13.67 -9.61 -12.43
CA ASP A 94 -12.75 -10.23 -13.40
C ASP A 94 -13.50 -11.28 -14.25
N ARG A 95 -14.30 -12.14 -13.60
CA ARG A 95 -15.13 -13.16 -14.26
C ARG A 95 -16.22 -12.59 -15.16
N SER A 96 -16.67 -11.37 -14.90
CA SER A 96 -17.83 -10.78 -15.56
C SER A 96 -17.46 -10.00 -16.83
N ASP A 97 -16.18 -9.98 -17.22
CA ASP A 97 -15.65 -9.29 -18.40
C ASP A 97 -16.12 -7.82 -18.48
N LEU A 98 -16.09 -7.13 -17.33
CA LEU A 98 -16.52 -5.74 -17.24
C LEU A 98 -15.52 -4.86 -17.98
N ALA A 99 -15.95 -4.24 -19.09
CA ALA A 99 -15.07 -3.45 -19.93
C ALA A 99 -15.58 -2.03 -20.17
N GLY A 100 -14.63 -1.10 -20.31
CA GLY A 100 -14.83 0.25 -20.82
C GLY A 100 -15.12 1.34 -19.78
N PRO A 101 -15.09 2.61 -20.20
CA PRO A 101 -15.12 3.76 -19.29
C PRO A 101 -16.41 3.88 -18.47
N LEU A 102 -17.55 3.46 -19.02
CA LEU A 102 -18.83 3.48 -18.30
C LEU A 102 -18.82 2.52 -17.11
N ALA A 103 -18.33 1.30 -17.31
CA ALA A 103 -18.18 0.32 -16.25
C ALA A 103 -17.22 0.83 -15.16
N ALA A 104 -16.11 1.45 -15.59
CA ALA A 104 -15.15 2.10 -14.68
C ALA A 104 -15.83 3.15 -13.79
N GLY A 105 -16.61 4.05 -14.40
CA GLY A 105 -17.31 5.12 -13.69
C GLY A 105 -18.36 4.60 -12.72
N LEU A 106 -19.19 3.64 -13.13
CA LEU A 106 -20.24 3.06 -12.29
C LEU A 106 -19.65 2.29 -11.10
N LEU A 107 -18.63 1.46 -11.32
CA LEU A 107 -17.93 0.75 -10.25
C LEU A 107 -17.27 1.71 -9.27
N SER A 108 -16.59 2.74 -9.78
CA SER A 108 -15.96 3.77 -8.95
C SER A 108 -16.99 4.48 -8.07
N ALA A 109 -18.11 4.91 -8.66
CA ALA A 109 -19.18 5.61 -7.95
C ALA A 109 -19.81 4.71 -6.88
N ALA A 110 -20.11 3.45 -7.21
CA ALA A 110 -20.71 2.49 -6.29
C ALA A 110 -19.81 2.22 -5.08
N VAL A 111 -18.53 1.92 -5.32
CA VAL A 111 -17.59 1.63 -4.23
C VAL A 111 -17.31 2.88 -3.40
N CYS A 112 -17.10 4.04 -4.02
CA CYS A 112 -16.94 5.30 -3.29
C CYS A 112 -18.17 5.63 -2.43
N ALA A 113 -19.38 5.40 -2.93
CA ALA A 113 -20.61 5.61 -2.17
C ALA A 113 -20.70 4.69 -0.95
N VAL A 114 -20.35 3.40 -1.11
CA VAL A 114 -20.30 2.44 0.01
C VAL A 114 -19.26 2.86 1.05
N LEU A 115 -18.05 3.24 0.63
CA LEU A 115 -17.00 3.69 1.54
C LEU A 115 -17.38 4.97 2.29
N LEU A 116 -18.00 5.93 1.59
CA LEU A 116 -18.49 7.17 2.20
C LEU A 116 -19.61 6.88 3.20
N GLY A 117 -20.57 6.03 2.85
CA GLY A 117 -21.65 5.60 3.74
C GLY A 117 -21.11 4.93 5.00
N ALA A 118 -20.18 3.98 4.85
CA ALA A 118 -19.53 3.29 5.97
C ALA A 118 -18.77 4.27 6.88
N TRP A 119 -18.07 5.25 6.30
CA TRP A 119 -17.40 6.29 7.07
C TRP A 119 -18.38 7.18 7.84
N LEU A 120 -19.49 7.60 7.21
CA LEU A 120 -20.50 8.43 7.84
C LEU A 120 -21.15 7.75 9.06
N VAL A 121 -21.40 6.45 8.98
CA VAL A 121 -21.95 5.65 10.09
C VAL A 121 -20.93 5.48 11.22
N THR A 122 -19.64 5.45 10.88
CA THR A 122 -18.55 5.22 11.84
C THR A 122 -17.89 6.52 12.31
N ARG A 123 -18.47 7.70 12.06
CA ARG A 123 -17.89 8.99 12.48
C ARG A 123 -18.06 9.21 13.98
N THR A 124 -17.16 8.66 14.80
CA THR A 124 -17.04 9.13 16.20
C THR A 124 -15.60 9.53 16.52
N GLY A 125 -15.46 10.59 17.32
CA GLY A 125 -14.19 11.24 17.61
C GLY A 125 -13.32 10.42 18.54
N THR A 126 -12.58 9.44 18.02
CA THR A 126 -11.55 8.72 18.76
C THR A 126 -10.18 9.37 18.57
N ARG A 127 -9.35 9.31 19.61
CA ARG A 127 -7.95 9.75 19.53
C ARG A 127 -7.18 8.82 18.57
N PRO A 128 -6.17 9.32 17.83
CA PRO A 128 -5.40 8.47 16.94
C PRO A 128 -4.73 7.33 17.69
N HIS A 129 -4.86 6.12 17.19
CA HIS A 129 -4.15 4.95 17.72
C HIS A 129 -2.92 4.70 16.84
N PRO A 130 -1.70 4.80 17.41
CA PRO A 130 -0.48 4.81 16.61
C PRO A 130 -0.20 3.45 15.95
N VAL A 131 -0.53 2.33 16.58
CA VAL A 131 -0.14 1.00 16.08
C VAL A 131 -0.74 0.69 14.71
N PRO A 132 -2.07 0.80 14.47
CA PRO A 132 -2.62 0.54 13.14
C PRO A 132 -2.14 1.54 12.08
N LEU A 133 -1.92 2.81 12.46
CA LEU A 133 -1.35 3.82 11.56
C LEU A 133 0.10 3.49 11.16
N ILE A 134 0.92 3.00 12.09
CA ILE A 134 2.29 2.55 11.79
C ILE A 134 2.26 1.37 10.83
N LEU A 135 1.42 0.37 11.10
CA LEU A 135 1.28 -0.80 10.22
C LEU A 135 0.85 -0.39 8.81
N ALA A 136 -0.20 0.43 8.68
CA ALA A 136 -0.66 0.92 7.39
C ALA A 136 0.40 1.77 6.68
N ALA A 137 1.11 2.63 7.40
CA ALA A 137 2.17 3.45 6.83
C ALA A 137 3.36 2.61 6.34
N SER A 138 3.76 1.59 7.10
CA SER A 138 4.84 0.67 6.72
C SER A 138 4.46 -0.21 5.54
N VAL A 139 3.23 -0.72 5.51
CA VAL A 139 2.68 -1.45 4.35
C VAL A 139 2.65 -0.57 3.11
N ALA A 140 2.11 0.64 3.21
CA ALA A 140 2.08 1.57 2.09
C ALA A 140 3.50 1.94 1.62
N ALA A 141 4.43 2.18 2.53
CA ALA A 141 5.81 2.52 2.21
C ALA A 141 6.56 1.37 1.51
N ALA A 142 6.38 0.14 1.97
CA ALA A 142 6.99 -1.05 1.38
C ALA A 142 6.38 -1.40 0.01
N THR A 143 5.09 -1.12 -0.18
CA THR A 143 4.36 -1.45 -1.42
C THR A 143 4.51 -0.37 -2.50
N ALA A 144 4.69 0.91 -2.12
CA ALA A 144 4.87 2.01 -3.07
C ALA A 144 5.92 1.74 -4.19
N PRO A 145 7.15 1.28 -3.88
CA PRO A 145 8.13 0.98 -4.93
C PRO A 145 7.76 -0.26 -5.75
N MET A 146 6.99 -1.21 -5.18
CA MET A 146 6.56 -2.41 -5.90
C MET A 146 5.65 -2.03 -7.08
N ALA A 147 4.76 -1.05 -6.87
CA ALA A 147 3.92 -0.52 -7.95
C ALA A 147 4.73 -0.04 -9.16
N ALA A 148 5.87 0.61 -8.92
CA ALA A 148 6.74 1.12 -9.97
C ALA A 148 7.56 0.02 -10.67
N THR A 149 7.76 -1.13 -10.01
CA THR A 149 8.44 -2.30 -10.60
C THR A 149 7.51 -3.19 -11.43
N ILE A 150 6.19 -2.92 -11.44
CA ILE A 150 5.26 -3.65 -12.28
C ILE A 150 5.51 -3.28 -13.75
N GLY A 151 5.99 -4.26 -14.52
CA GLY A 151 6.23 -4.17 -15.95
C GLY A 151 5.29 -5.06 -16.75
N SER A 152 4.96 -4.64 -17.98
CA SER A 152 4.35 -5.52 -18.98
C SER A 152 5.43 -6.36 -19.66
N SER A 153 5.03 -7.37 -20.43
CA SER A 153 5.96 -8.00 -21.38
C SER A 153 6.34 -6.99 -22.47
N ALA A 154 7.59 -7.03 -22.94
CA ALA A 154 8.17 -6.04 -23.86
C ALA A 154 7.44 -5.92 -25.22
N GLU A 155 6.54 -6.85 -25.54
CA GLU A 155 5.76 -6.88 -26.79
C GLU A 155 4.37 -6.26 -26.66
N VAL A 156 3.88 -6.07 -25.43
CA VAL A 156 2.62 -5.37 -25.16
C VAL A 156 3.02 -4.01 -24.61
N ASP A 157 2.74 -2.95 -25.37
CA ASP A 157 2.86 -1.56 -24.92
C ASP A 157 1.50 -1.07 -24.39
N PRO A 158 1.15 -1.33 -23.12
CA PRO A 158 0.09 -0.60 -22.48
C PRO A 158 0.66 0.77 -22.12
N VAL A 159 0.57 1.73 -23.04
CA VAL A 159 0.80 3.17 -22.81
C VAL A 159 0.13 3.66 -21.51
N ALA A 160 -0.90 2.96 -21.03
CA ALA A 160 -1.62 3.24 -19.80
C ALA A 160 -1.07 2.57 -18.50
N LEU A 161 -0.14 1.61 -18.57
CA LEU A 161 0.49 0.99 -17.38
C LEU A 161 1.36 1.97 -16.62
N ALA A 162 2.26 2.67 -17.29
CA ALA A 162 3.17 3.62 -16.65
C ALA A 162 2.41 4.70 -15.84
N PRO A 163 1.38 5.38 -16.40
CA PRO A 163 0.54 6.30 -15.63
C PRO A 163 -0.17 5.64 -14.44
N ALA A 164 -0.72 4.44 -14.62
CA ALA A 164 -1.45 3.75 -13.56
C ALA A 164 -0.53 3.30 -12.41
N ALA A 165 0.66 2.76 -12.74
CA ALA A 165 1.73 2.43 -11.80
C ALA A 165 2.22 3.67 -11.04
N PHE A 166 2.44 4.77 -11.76
CA PHE A 166 2.81 6.06 -11.18
C PHE A 166 1.78 6.57 -10.16
N VAL A 167 0.50 6.65 -10.56
CA VAL A 167 -0.58 7.13 -9.68
C VAL A 167 -0.72 6.22 -8.47
N THR A 168 -0.66 4.91 -8.66
CA THR A 168 -0.72 3.92 -7.57
C THR A 168 0.42 4.11 -6.57
N GLY A 169 1.66 4.20 -7.07
CA GLY A 169 2.83 4.45 -6.24
C GLY A 169 2.72 5.77 -5.48
N MET A 170 2.30 6.85 -6.14
CA MET A 170 2.10 8.17 -5.50
C MET A 170 1.03 8.14 -4.41
N LEU A 171 -0.09 7.44 -4.63
CA LEU A 171 -1.11 7.25 -3.60
C LEU A 171 -0.53 6.54 -2.37
N LEU A 172 0.25 5.48 -2.57
CA LEU A 172 0.91 4.76 -1.47
C LEU A 172 1.94 5.63 -0.74
N VAL A 173 2.74 6.43 -1.46
CA VAL A 173 3.70 7.39 -0.89
C VAL A 173 2.99 8.41 0.01
N VAL A 174 1.93 9.05 -0.51
CA VAL A 174 1.13 10.03 0.24
C VAL A 174 0.55 9.40 1.50
N THR A 175 -0.02 8.19 1.35
CA THR A 175 -0.66 7.48 2.47
C THR A 175 0.34 7.05 3.53
N ALA A 176 1.54 6.61 3.13
CA ALA A 176 2.63 6.27 4.03
C ALA A 176 3.12 7.48 4.84
N ALA A 177 3.40 8.60 4.17
CA ALA A 177 3.86 9.82 4.82
C ALA A 177 2.80 10.39 5.78
N ALA A 178 1.55 10.44 5.33
CA ALA A 178 0.42 10.88 6.13
C ALA A 178 0.15 9.94 7.33
N GLY A 179 0.20 8.63 7.12
CA GLY A 179 0.07 7.61 8.17
C GLY A 179 1.15 7.74 9.24
N GLY A 180 2.41 7.88 8.83
CA GLY A 180 3.53 8.13 9.73
C GLY A 180 3.34 9.40 10.55
N LEU A 181 2.99 10.52 9.91
CA LEU A 181 2.72 11.79 10.59
C LEU A 181 1.51 11.74 11.53
N ALA A 182 0.49 10.94 11.20
CA ALA A 182 -0.66 10.72 12.05
C ALA A 182 -0.32 9.84 13.27
N ALA A 183 0.61 8.89 13.12
CA ALA A 183 1.10 8.03 14.19
C ALA A 183 2.14 8.70 15.11
N ALA A 184 2.74 9.81 14.66
CA ALA A 184 3.78 10.53 15.38
C ALA A 184 3.31 10.94 16.80
N PRO A 185 4.13 10.75 17.85
CA PRO A 185 3.76 11.12 19.22
C PRO A 185 3.42 12.61 19.40
N ARG A 186 4.11 13.47 18.64
CA ARG A 186 3.90 14.92 18.57
C ARG A 186 4.21 15.37 17.15
N ARG A 187 3.42 16.31 16.62
CA ARG A 187 3.73 16.96 15.34
C ARG A 187 4.70 18.11 15.59
N SER A 188 5.89 18.00 15.03
CA SER A 188 6.88 19.08 15.01
C SER A 188 7.27 19.39 13.57
N PRO A 189 7.74 20.62 13.27
CA PRO A 189 8.20 20.97 11.93
C PRO A 189 9.23 19.97 11.38
N ASN A 190 10.18 19.52 12.21
CA ASN A 190 11.20 18.56 11.79
C ASN A 190 10.60 17.22 11.32
N ARG A 191 9.56 16.71 11.99
CA ARG A 191 8.90 15.47 11.55
C ARG A 191 8.14 15.66 10.26
N ILE A 192 7.52 16.83 10.06
CA ILE A 192 6.86 17.19 8.80
C ILE A 192 7.89 17.25 7.66
N ILE A 193 9.03 17.90 7.89
CA ILE A 193 10.13 17.99 6.93
C ILE A 193 10.67 16.59 6.60
N VAL A 194 10.91 15.74 7.60
CA VAL A 194 11.40 14.37 7.36
C VAL A 194 10.39 13.54 6.55
N ALA A 195 9.11 13.57 6.92
CA ALA A 195 8.06 12.88 6.16
C ALA A 195 7.96 13.41 4.72
N GLY A 196 8.00 14.74 4.56
CA GLY A 196 7.96 15.40 3.25
C GLY A 196 9.16 15.06 2.39
N ALA A 197 10.38 15.11 2.95
CA ALA A 197 11.60 14.76 2.24
C ALA A 197 11.61 13.29 1.80
N ALA A 198 11.21 12.37 2.69
CA ALA A 198 11.07 10.96 2.34
C ALA A 198 10.02 10.74 1.24
N ALA A 199 8.87 11.42 1.34
CA ALA A 199 7.84 11.36 0.31
C ALA A 199 8.30 11.93 -1.04
N VAL A 200 9.05 13.03 -1.04
CA VAL A 200 9.60 13.62 -2.27
C VAL A 200 10.63 12.68 -2.90
N VAL A 201 11.59 12.17 -2.14
CA VAL A 201 12.60 11.23 -2.65
C VAL A 201 11.94 10.00 -3.28
N THR A 202 10.99 9.38 -2.57
CA THR A 202 10.32 8.18 -3.08
C THR A 202 9.36 8.50 -4.22
N GLY A 203 8.64 9.61 -4.14
CA GLY A 203 7.76 10.09 -5.19
C GLY A 203 8.52 10.42 -6.47
N SER A 204 9.70 11.03 -6.38
CA SER A 204 10.58 11.28 -7.53
C SER A 204 11.06 9.98 -8.16
N ALA A 205 11.44 8.97 -7.37
CA ALA A 205 11.80 7.67 -7.91
C ALA A 205 10.62 6.99 -8.63
N VAL A 206 9.41 7.03 -8.04
CA VAL A 206 8.17 6.55 -8.68
C VAL A 206 7.86 7.35 -9.95
N ALA A 207 8.11 8.66 -9.96
CA ALA A 207 7.89 9.54 -11.10
C ALA A 207 8.75 9.20 -12.31
N LEU A 208 9.92 8.57 -12.13
CA LEU A 208 10.74 8.09 -13.25
C LEU A 208 9.95 7.14 -14.16
N ARG A 209 8.98 6.40 -13.60
CA ARG A 209 8.09 5.52 -14.37
C ARG A 209 7.23 6.29 -15.39
N ALA A 210 6.90 7.56 -15.13
CA ALA A 210 6.12 8.38 -16.05
C ALA A 210 6.93 8.88 -17.25
N PHE A 211 8.26 8.80 -17.20
CA PHE A 211 9.16 9.28 -18.25
C PHE A 211 9.76 8.13 -19.09
N ASP A 212 9.18 6.94 -19.00
CA ASP A 212 9.65 5.71 -19.67
C ASP A 212 11.15 5.43 -19.49
N THR A 213 11.70 5.96 -18.39
CA THR A 213 13.01 5.56 -17.91
C THR A 213 12.75 4.39 -16.99
N GLU A 214 13.30 3.22 -17.34
CA GLU A 214 13.34 2.07 -16.45
C GLU A 214 14.63 2.15 -15.63
N PRO A 215 14.65 2.88 -14.49
CA PRO A 215 15.80 2.85 -13.62
C PRO A 215 16.00 1.41 -13.12
N PRO A 216 17.24 1.04 -12.77
CA PRO A 216 17.49 -0.28 -12.20
C PRO A 216 16.65 -0.48 -10.93
N THR A 217 16.13 -1.69 -10.72
CA THR A 217 15.28 -2.07 -9.57
C THR A 217 15.81 -1.59 -8.22
N VAL A 218 17.14 -1.50 -8.07
CA VAL A 218 17.80 -0.98 -6.87
C VAL A 218 17.37 0.44 -6.50
N VAL A 219 17.02 1.28 -7.49
CA VAL A 219 16.55 2.66 -7.27
C VAL A 219 15.19 2.65 -6.59
N TYR A 220 14.24 1.83 -7.07
CA TYR A 220 12.93 1.68 -6.44
C TYR A 220 13.03 1.07 -5.04
N VAL A 221 13.88 0.07 -4.88
CA VAL A 221 14.13 -0.56 -3.57
C VAL A 221 14.72 0.46 -2.57
N ALA A 222 15.72 1.24 -3.00
CA ALA A 222 16.31 2.30 -2.18
C ALA A 222 15.26 3.37 -1.82
N ALA A 223 14.39 3.75 -2.76
CA ALA A 223 13.29 4.67 -2.53
C ALA A 223 12.27 4.14 -1.50
N GLY A 224 11.94 2.84 -1.54
CA GLY A 224 11.12 2.18 -0.51
C GLY A 224 11.78 2.21 0.88
N CYS A 225 13.08 1.92 0.93
CA CYS A 225 13.86 1.99 2.16
C CYS A 225 13.88 3.40 2.75
N ALA A 226 14.05 4.43 1.90
CA ALA A 226 14.03 5.82 2.32
C ALA A 226 12.67 6.22 2.92
N LEU A 227 11.56 5.79 2.31
CA LEU A 227 10.22 6.05 2.83
C LEU A 227 9.98 5.36 4.17
N LEU A 228 10.35 4.08 4.29
CA LEU A 228 10.24 3.31 5.53
C LEU A 228 11.09 3.91 6.66
N ALA A 229 12.33 4.30 6.35
CA ALA A 229 13.20 4.99 7.30
C ALA A 229 12.61 6.35 7.72
N GLY A 230 12.00 7.10 6.78
CA GLY A 230 11.27 8.33 7.05
C GLY A 230 10.09 8.10 8.00
N VAL A 231 9.25 7.09 7.74
CA VAL A 231 8.16 6.67 8.65
C VAL A 231 8.72 6.33 10.04
N GLY A 232 9.83 5.57 10.09
CA GLY A 232 10.52 5.23 11.32
C GLY A 232 10.98 6.45 12.12
N ALA A 233 11.66 7.40 11.47
CA ALA A 233 12.13 8.64 12.09
C ALA A 233 10.98 9.54 12.57
N VAL A 234 9.85 9.53 11.85
CA VAL A 234 8.64 10.29 12.21
C VAL A 234 7.89 9.68 13.40
N VAL A 235 7.99 8.38 13.63
CA VAL A 235 7.25 7.68 14.70
C VAL A 235 8.10 7.45 15.94
N CYS A 236 9.42 7.27 15.79
CA CYS A 236 10.33 7.03 16.90
C CYS A 236 10.73 8.34 17.60
N PRO A 237 11.03 8.29 18.92
CA PRO A 237 11.68 9.40 19.60
C PRO A 237 13.08 9.63 19.01
N TRP A 238 13.46 10.90 18.82
CA TRP A 238 14.76 11.28 18.27
C TRP A 238 15.87 10.97 19.29
N ARG A 239 16.44 9.76 19.18
CA ARG A 239 17.44 9.15 20.07
C ARG A 239 18.34 8.22 19.26
N PRO A 240 19.48 7.73 19.80
CA PRO A 240 20.36 6.76 19.13
C PRO A 240 19.65 5.52 18.54
N GLY A 241 18.48 5.15 19.07
CA GLY A 241 17.62 4.10 18.47
C GLY A 241 17.07 4.42 17.08
N MET A 242 17.13 5.65 16.59
CA MET A 242 16.74 6.00 15.22
C MET A 242 17.69 5.41 14.18
N ALA A 243 19.00 5.43 14.45
CA ALA A 243 19.98 4.84 13.53
C ALA A 243 19.76 3.33 13.42
N VAL A 244 19.56 2.65 14.56
CA VAL A 244 19.21 1.22 14.60
C VAL A 244 17.90 0.98 13.87
N ALA A 245 16.83 1.73 14.15
CA ALA A 245 15.55 1.57 13.46
C ALA A 245 15.68 1.78 11.95
N ALA A 246 16.40 2.82 11.50
CA ALA A 246 16.63 3.07 10.08
C ALA A 246 17.42 1.94 9.42
N VAL A 247 18.51 1.47 10.04
CA VAL A 247 19.30 0.33 9.53
C VAL A 247 18.44 -0.93 9.50
N THR A 248 17.67 -1.22 10.55
CA THR A 248 16.74 -2.36 10.58
C THR A 248 15.67 -2.26 9.50
N MET A 249 15.14 -1.06 9.22
CA MET A 249 14.16 -0.88 8.15
C MET A 249 14.80 -1.09 6.77
N VAL A 250 16.00 -0.56 6.53
CA VAL A 250 16.70 -0.70 5.25
C VAL A 250 17.11 -2.15 5.00
N VAL A 251 17.87 -2.74 5.92
CA VAL A 251 18.35 -4.13 5.80
C VAL A 251 17.17 -5.10 5.84
N GLY A 252 16.23 -4.88 6.76
CA GLY A 252 15.03 -5.71 6.89
C GLY A 252 14.16 -5.67 5.63
N GLN A 253 13.97 -4.50 5.01
CA GLN A 253 13.21 -4.41 3.75
C GLN A 253 13.89 -5.20 2.64
N LEU A 254 15.22 -5.08 2.47
CA LEU A 254 15.96 -5.83 1.46
C LEU A 254 15.82 -7.35 1.65
N VAL A 255 16.05 -7.81 2.89
CA VAL A 255 15.98 -9.23 3.23
C VAL A 255 14.55 -9.77 3.08
N LEU A 256 13.54 -9.03 3.57
CA LEU A 256 12.14 -9.47 3.52
C LEU A 256 11.58 -9.44 2.11
N VAL A 257 11.87 -8.42 1.30
CA VAL A 257 11.45 -8.38 -0.11
C VAL A 257 12.01 -9.59 -0.84
N LEU A 258 13.31 -9.87 -0.69
CA LEU A 258 13.93 -11.03 -1.32
C LEU A 258 13.33 -12.34 -0.82
N ALA A 259 13.19 -12.51 0.50
CA ALA A 259 12.65 -13.73 1.09
C ALA A 259 11.19 -13.98 0.67
N VAL A 260 10.35 -12.94 0.67
CA VAL A 260 8.94 -13.06 0.28
C VAL A 260 8.80 -13.23 -1.23
N ALA A 261 9.62 -12.57 -2.05
CA ALA A 261 9.66 -12.82 -3.49
C ALA A 261 10.02 -14.30 -3.78
N LEU A 262 11.07 -14.84 -3.13
CA LEU A 262 11.43 -16.26 -3.26
C LEU A 262 10.32 -17.20 -2.76
N ALA A 263 9.62 -16.85 -1.68
CA ALA A 263 8.51 -17.63 -1.16
C ALA A 263 7.29 -17.62 -2.11
N THR A 264 6.99 -16.47 -2.72
CA THR A 264 5.89 -16.34 -3.70
C THR A 264 6.20 -17.03 -5.03
N ILE A 265 7.47 -17.23 -5.39
CA ILE A 265 7.83 -18.14 -6.50
C ILE A 265 7.45 -19.59 -6.16
N ARG A 266 7.56 -20.00 -4.89
CA ARG A 266 7.19 -21.36 -4.44
C ARG A 266 5.68 -21.53 -4.22
N TRP A 267 4.96 -20.46 -3.93
CA TRP A 267 3.51 -20.48 -3.77
C TRP A 267 2.84 -19.79 -4.96
N PRO A 268 2.27 -20.56 -5.91
CA PRO A 268 1.75 -20.02 -7.17
C PRO A 268 0.42 -19.25 -6.95
N LEU A 269 0.50 -18.12 -6.26
CA LEU A 269 -0.65 -17.27 -5.93
C LEU A 269 -1.30 -16.77 -7.22
N GLY A 270 -0.51 -16.24 -8.16
CA GLY A 270 -1.00 -15.80 -9.47
C GLY A 270 -1.88 -16.87 -10.14
N PRO A 271 -1.33 -18.06 -10.47
CA PRO A 271 -2.09 -19.16 -11.05
C PRO A 271 -3.31 -19.62 -10.21
N ALA A 272 -3.21 -19.64 -8.89
CA ALA A 272 -4.33 -20.02 -8.03
C ALA A 272 -5.50 -19.02 -8.15
N PHE A 273 -5.21 -17.73 -8.06
CA PHE A 273 -6.23 -16.69 -8.18
C PHE A 273 -6.76 -16.52 -9.61
N THR A 274 -5.94 -16.77 -10.64
CA THR A 274 -6.41 -16.85 -12.03
C THR A 274 -7.47 -17.92 -12.21
N ARG A 275 -7.24 -19.12 -11.67
CA ARG A 275 -8.22 -20.22 -11.71
C ARG A 275 -9.48 -19.87 -10.93
N ILE A 276 -9.33 -19.25 -9.76
CA ILE A 276 -10.47 -18.74 -9.00
C ILE A 276 -11.21 -17.66 -9.80
N ALA A 277 -10.54 -16.86 -10.63
CA ALA A 277 -11.18 -15.92 -11.54
C ALA A 277 -11.76 -16.59 -12.81
N GLY A 278 -11.79 -17.92 -12.90
CA GLY A 278 -12.37 -18.64 -14.05
C GLY A 278 -11.49 -18.62 -15.32
N ASN A 279 -10.27 -18.10 -15.21
CA ASN A 279 -9.34 -17.96 -16.32
C ASN A 279 -8.34 -19.13 -16.34
N PRO A 280 -7.83 -19.54 -17.52
CA PRO A 280 -6.78 -20.56 -17.61
C PRO A 280 -5.53 -20.09 -16.88
N ALA A 281 -4.97 -20.95 -16.03
CA ALA A 281 -3.73 -20.64 -15.34
C ALA A 281 -2.60 -20.48 -16.35
N VAL A 282 -1.92 -19.34 -16.30
CA VAL A 282 -0.67 -19.10 -17.01
C VAL A 282 0.47 -19.59 -16.13
N ASN A 283 1.18 -20.63 -16.57
CA ASN A 283 2.43 -21.09 -15.97
C ASN A 283 3.58 -20.60 -16.85
N ALA A 284 3.99 -19.34 -16.71
CA ALA A 284 5.27 -18.89 -17.26
C ALA A 284 6.37 -19.15 -16.22
N ALA A 285 7.52 -19.66 -16.69
CA ALA A 285 8.46 -20.40 -15.85
C ALA A 285 9.34 -19.54 -14.93
N ASP A 286 9.48 -18.23 -15.16
CA ASP A 286 10.65 -17.53 -14.59
C ASP A 286 10.34 -16.29 -13.72
N THR A 287 9.19 -15.59 -13.85
CA THR A 287 8.96 -14.32 -13.09
C THR A 287 7.53 -14.02 -12.63
N ASP A 288 6.59 -14.97 -12.68
CA ASP A 288 5.17 -14.72 -12.34
C ASP A 288 4.89 -14.74 -10.82
N PHE A 289 5.47 -13.80 -10.07
CA PHE A 289 5.08 -13.54 -8.69
C PHE A 289 4.30 -12.23 -8.57
N LEU A 290 3.42 -12.15 -7.57
CA LEU A 290 2.65 -10.95 -7.29
C LEU A 290 3.46 -10.04 -6.35
N THR A 291 3.73 -8.82 -6.77
CA THR A 291 4.51 -7.84 -5.99
C THR A 291 3.70 -7.23 -4.84
N ALA A 292 2.36 -7.18 -4.96
CA ALA A 292 1.49 -6.70 -3.88
C ALA A 292 1.67 -7.47 -2.56
N PRO A 293 1.59 -8.83 -2.52
CA PRO A 293 1.92 -9.62 -1.33
C PRO A 293 3.34 -9.37 -0.79
N VAL A 294 4.32 -9.14 -1.67
CA VAL A 294 5.71 -8.84 -1.25
C VAL A 294 5.77 -7.55 -0.45
N GLY A 295 5.15 -6.47 -0.96
CA GLY A 295 5.05 -5.19 -0.27
C GLY A 295 4.25 -5.27 1.03
N VAL A 296 3.11 -5.98 1.03
CA VAL A 296 2.25 -6.13 2.20
C VAL A 296 2.94 -6.91 3.32
N LEU A 297 3.52 -8.08 3.03
CA LEU A 297 4.13 -8.92 4.05
C LEU A 297 5.40 -8.28 4.63
N SER A 298 6.26 -7.71 3.78
CA SER A 298 7.46 -6.98 4.24
C SER A 298 7.07 -5.78 5.12
N GLY A 299 6.12 -4.96 4.66
CA GLY A 299 5.65 -3.81 5.39
C GLY A 299 4.93 -4.15 6.70
N LEU A 300 4.20 -5.26 6.77
CA LEU A 300 3.58 -5.75 8.02
C LEU A 300 4.64 -6.15 9.05
N VAL A 301 5.62 -6.96 8.65
CA VAL A 301 6.71 -7.41 9.55
C VAL A 301 7.49 -6.20 10.08
N LEU A 302 7.91 -5.30 9.18
CA LEU A 302 8.63 -4.09 9.56
C LEU A 302 7.78 -3.13 10.40
N GLY A 303 6.49 -3.00 10.09
CA GLY A 303 5.55 -2.21 10.85
C GLY A 303 5.35 -2.72 12.28
N VAL A 304 5.29 -4.05 12.47
CA VAL A 304 5.23 -4.67 13.80
C VAL A 304 6.49 -4.38 14.60
N LEU A 305 7.67 -4.53 13.98
CA LEU A 305 8.96 -4.21 14.61
C LEU A 305 9.02 -2.72 14.99
N LEU A 306 8.63 -1.84 14.08
CA LEU A 306 8.61 -0.39 14.32
C LEU A 306 7.62 0.00 15.42
N ALA A 307 6.44 -0.62 15.46
CA ALA A 307 5.46 -0.42 16.51
C ALA A 307 5.95 -0.94 17.87
N ALA A 308 6.74 -2.02 17.91
CA ALA A 308 7.39 -2.50 19.13
C ALA A 308 8.46 -1.49 19.62
N ILE A 309 9.36 -1.03 18.73
CA ILE A 309 10.39 -0.03 19.05
C ILE A 309 9.76 1.28 19.55
N SER A 310 8.71 1.77 18.87
CA SER A 310 8.02 3.00 19.27
C SER A 310 7.36 2.89 20.65
N ARG A 311 6.87 1.71 21.03
CA ARG A 311 6.29 1.47 22.37
C ARG A 311 7.36 1.47 23.45
N SER A 312 8.46 0.75 23.27
CA SER A 312 9.56 0.68 24.24
C SER A 312 10.21 2.05 24.47
N GLY A 313 10.29 2.89 23.44
CA GLY A 313 10.79 4.25 23.58
C GLY A 313 9.90 5.18 24.40
N ARG A 314 8.59 4.90 24.52
CA ARG A 314 7.63 5.71 25.31
C ARG A 314 7.66 5.33 26.78
N THR A 315 7.82 4.05 27.10
CA THR A 315 7.86 3.57 28.49
C THR A 315 9.14 4.05 29.21
N ALA A 316 10.27 4.12 28.50
CA ALA A 316 11.54 4.61 29.05
C ALA A 316 11.59 6.13 29.35
N VAL A 317 10.55 6.89 29.00
CA VAL A 317 10.50 8.36 29.19
C VAL A 317 9.51 8.76 30.30
N ALA A 318 8.86 7.80 30.96
CA ALA A 318 8.07 8.09 32.16
C ALA A 318 9.00 8.70 33.25
N PRO A 319 8.64 9.84 33.86
CA PRO A 319 9.49 10.49 34.85
C PRO A 319 9.77 9.53 36.03
N PRO A 320 11.02 9.42 36.50
CA PRO A 320 11.32 8.73 37.75
C PRO A 320 10.64 9.53 38.89
N GLY A 321 9.50 9.04 39.38
CA GLY A 321 8.75 9.71 40.46
C GLY A 321 7.24 9.75 40.32
N ALA A 322 6.63 9.22 39.25
CA ALA A 322 5.19 8.97 39.24
C ALA A 322 4.87 7.82 40.21
N THR A 323 4.70 8.14 41.49
CA THR A 323 4.20 7.21 42.50
C THR A 323 2.85 6.68 42.03
N PRO A 324 2.61 5.35 42.05
CA PRO A 324 1.29 4.81 41.78
C PRO A 324 0.30 5.43 42.78
N GLU A 325 -0.73 6.08 42.24
CA GLU A 325 -1.85 6.58 43.03
C GLU A 325 -2.43 5.39 43.82
N PRO A 326 -2.51 5.46 45.16
CA PRO A 326 -3.02 4.35 45.96
C PRO A 326 -4.44 4.02 45.51
N ALA A 327 -4.72 2.73 45.33
CA ALA A 327 -6.03 2.26 44.91
C ALA A 327 -7.11 2.80 45.86
N PRO A 328 -8.25 3.27 45.33
CA PRO A 328 -9.36 3.68 46.18
C PRO A 328 -9.83 2.48 47.00
N VAL A 329 -9.84 2.66 48.32
CA VAL A 329 -10.33 1.71 49.33
C VAL A 329 -11.85 1.64 49.27
#